data_AF-A0A673VGW3-F1
#
_entry.id   AF-A0A673VGW3-F1
#
_cell.length_a   1.000
_cell.length_b   1.000
_cell.length_c   1.000
_cell.angle_alpha   90.00
_cell.angle_beta   90.00
_cell.angle_gamma   90.00
#
_symmetry.space_group_name_H-M   'P 1'
#
loop_
_entity.id
_entity.type
_entity.pdbx_description
1 polymer ?
#
loop_
_entity_poly.entity_id
_entity_poly.type
_entity_poly.pdbx_seq_one_letter_code
_entity_poly.pdbx_strand_id
1 'polypeptide(L)'
;MAPGAPTLLLLWLLWLPGFPPRAAGCPAACRCYSATVECGALRLRVVPPGIPPGTQTLFLQDNSIARLEPGALAPLAALRRLYLHNNSLRALEPGAFRAQSRLLELALTGNRLRGLRVGAFAGLAQLRALYLAGNQLVQLLDFTFLHLPRLQELHLQENSIELLEDQALAGLSSLALLDLSRNHLGTISREALQPLASLQVLRLTENPWRCDCALHWLGAWIKEGGQRLLSSRDKNIMCAEPPRLALQSLLDISGSSLICIPPSVHVEPLEVTANLGEDLRVACQASGYPQPLVTWRKVAQPREGQPRAQVQPEGGAPRPGGPGTSDTGSGMLFLTNITLAHAGKYECEASNAGGAARVPFQLLVNLSQQQQQQLAPVPPPATGPVSHEPLQEAGSMAFRALGLATQTAIAAAIALLTLTALLLATMICRRRRKRKKAPGPPGEGALFVNDYSDGPCTFAQLEELRDERGHEMFVIDRSKPLFAEGPTEAADGAATGPAQGLPLQPPAAYEIHC
;
A
#
# COMPACT_ATOMS: atom_id res chain seq x y z
N MET A 1 55.19 -31.06 -62.91
CA MET A 1 54.10 -30.96 -63.89
C MET A 1 52.90 -31.70 -63.33
N ALA A 2 51.75 -31.02 -63.33
CA ALA A 2 50.39 -31.52 -63.10
C ALA A 2 49.98 -31.98 -61.68
N PRO A 3 48.68 -31.87 -61.32
CA PRO A 3 48.23 -31.37 -60.02
C PRO A 3 47.31 -32.34 -59.26
N GLY A 4 46.98 -31.98 -58.02
CA GLY A 4 45.96 -32.67 -57.22
C GLY A 4 45.59 -31.85 -55.99
N ALA A 5 44.80 -30.77 -56.19
CA ALA A 5 44.20 -29.99 -55.11
C ALA A 5 42.73 -30.46 -54.93
N PRO A 6 42.31 -30.83 -53.72
CA PRO A 6 40.97 -31.33 -53.46
C PRO A 6 39.97 -30.19 -53.21
N THR A 7 38.78 -30.39 -53.77
CA THR A 7 37.53 -29.64 -53.62
C THR A 7 36.94 -29.74 -52.21
N LEU A 8 37.61 -29.19 -51.19
CA LEU A 8 37.14 -29.28 -49.79
C LEU A 8 37.24 -27.97 -48.98
N LEU A 9 37.30 -26.81 -49.64
CA LEU A 9 37.48 -25.53 -48.95
C LEU A 9 36.33 -24.51 -49.06
N LEU A 10 35.17 -24.89 -49.62
CA LEU A 10 34.05 -23.95 -49.82
C LEU A 10 32.79 -24.23 -48.97
N LEU A 11 32.81 -25.22 -48.07
CA LEU A 11 31.71 -25.50 -47.15
C LEU A 11 32.05 -25.28 -45.67
N TRP A 12 33.25 -24.79 -45.36
CA TRP A 12 33.71 -24.50 -43.99
C TRP A 12 33.64 -23.01 -43.60
N LEU A 13 32.96 -22.17 -44.37
CA LEU A 13 32.79 -20.74 -44.05
C LEU A 13 31.38 -20.37 -43.56
N LEU A 14 30.44 -21.32 -43.46
CA LEU A 14 29.09 -21.05 -42.95
C LEU A 14 28.86 -21.47 -41.49
N TRP A 15 29.85 -22.06 -40.82
CA TRP A 15 29.75 -22.54 -39.44
C TRP A 15 30.90 -21.98 -38.59
N LEU A 16 30.93 -20.65 -38.44
CA LEU A 16 31.63 -20.01 -37.33
C LEU A 16 30.59 -19.63 -36.26
N PRO A 17 30.43 -20.42 -35.18
CA PRO A 17 29.74 -19.95 -33.99
C PRO A 17 30.72 -19.02 -33.26
N GLY A 18 30.76 -17.75 -33.65
CA GLY A 18 31.84 -16.89 -33.17
C GLY A 18 31.66 -15.39 -33.42
N PHE A 19 30.50 -14.94 -33.85
CA PHE A 19 30.17 -13.53 -33.60
C PHE A 19 29.61 -13.44 -32.18
N PRO A 20 30.22 -12.65 -31.26
CA PRO A 20 29.51 -12.24 -30.07
C PRO A 20 28.18 -11.62 -30.54
N PRO A 21 27.05 -11.83 -29.82
CA PRO A 21 25.79 -11.22 -30.20
C PRO A 21 26.06 -9.76 -30.49
N ARG A 22 25.74 -9.31 -31.71
CA ARG A 22 25.86 -7.91 -32.15
C ARG A 22 25.56 -7.04 -30.94
N ALA A 23 26.52 -6.20 -30.54
CA ALA A 23 26.37 -5.28 -29.42
C ALA A 23 24.94 -4.76 -29.47
N ALA A 24 24.14 -5.12 -28.46
CA ALA A 24 22.73 -4.76 -28.42
C ALA A 24 22.69 -3.25 -28.56
N GLY A 25 22.33 -2.79 -29.76
CA GLY A 25 22.39 -1.38 -30.09
C GLY A 25 21.46 -0.64 -29.15
N CYS A 26 21.82 0.58 -28.78
CA CYS A 26 20.93 1.43 -28.00
C CYS A 26 19.52 1.43 -28.62
N PRO A 27 18.44 1.23 -27.84
CA PRO A 27 17.09 1.31 -28.36
C PRO A 27 16.88 2.64 -29.11
N ALA A 28 16.26 2.62 -30.28
CA ALA A 28 16.18 3.80 -31.15
C ALA A 28 15.52 5.03 -30.51
N ALA A 29 14.62 4.81 -29.54
CA ALA A 29 13.96 5.89 -28.81
C ALA A 29 14.81 6.44 -27.65
N CYS A 30 15.82 5.69 -27.19
CA CYS A 30 16.58 6.01 -25.99
C CYS A 30 17.96 6.57 -26.33
N ARG A 31 18.59 7.19 -25.34
CA ARG A 31 19.99 7.62 -25.39
C ARG A 31 20.83 6.72 -24.49
N CYS A 32 21.96 6.23 -24.99
CA CYS A 32 22.85 5.37 -24.24
C CYS A 32 24.24 5.98 -24.22
N TYR A 33 24.84 6.05 -23.03
CA TYR A 33 26.21 6.50 -22.86
C TYR A 33 26.84 5.79 -21.67
N SER A 34 28.03 5.22 -21.87
CA SER A 34 28.70 4.37 -20.87
C SER A 34 27.76 3.24 -20.38
N ALA A 35 27.48 3.17 -19.08
CA ALA A 35 26.55 2.22 -18.47
C ALA A 35 25.18 2.83 -18.13
N THR A 36 24.82 3.97 -18.72
CA THR A 36 23.55 4.67 -18.48
C THR A 36 22.69 4.64 -19.73
N VAL A 37 21.39 4.37 -19.53
CA VAL A 37 20.38 4.39 -20.58
C VAL A 37 19.24 5.32 -20.17
N GLU A 38 19.00 6.34 -20.99
CA GLU A 38 17.97 7.34 -20.82
C GLU A 38 16.81 7.12 -21.77
N CYS A 39 15.64 6.82 -21.19
CA CYS A 39 14.39 6.58 -21.90
C CYS A 39 13.23 7.40 -21.29
N GLY A 40 13.50 8.53 -20.63
CA GLY A 40 12.51 9.34 -19.92
C GLY A 40 11.66 10.22 -20.84
N ALA A 41 10.40 10.48 -20.47
CA ALA A 41 9.48 11.38 -21.20
C ALA A 41 9.17 10.99 -22.67
N LEU A 42 9.28 9.71 -23.01
CA LEU A 42 9.12 9.18 -24.36
C LEU A 42 7.73 8.57 -24.63
N ARG A 43 6.79 8.70 -23.68
CA ARG A 43 5.43 8.10 -23.75
C ARG A 43 5.44 6.58 -23.94
N LEU A 44 6.47 5.91 -23.41
CA LEU A 44 6.61 4.45 -23.51
C LEU A 44 5.52 3.76 -22.71
N ARG A 45 4.97 2.67 -23.26
CA ARG A 45 3.95 1.83 -22.59
C ARG A 45 4.54 0.56 -21.97
N VAL A 46 5.74 0.20 -22.41
CA VAL A 46 6.48 -0.99 -22.00
C VAL A 46 7.96 -0.62 -21.92
N VAL A 47 8.74 -1.41 -21.17
CA VAL A 47 10.19 -1.31 -21.17
C VAL A 47 10.70 -1.65 -22.58
N PRO A 48 11.50 -0.79 -23.23
CA PRO A 48 11.94 -1.03 -24.60
C PRO A 48 12.88 -2.25 -24.66
N PRO A 49 12.71 -3.15 -25.65
CA PRO A 49 13.63 -4.26 -25.83
C PRO A 49 14.99 -3.77 -26.36
N GLY A 50 16.03 -4.58 -26.18
CA GLY A 50 17.37 -4.27 -26.71
C GLY A 50 18.21 -3.33 -25.84
N ILE A 51 17.79 -3.03 -24.61
CA ILE A 51 18.64 -2.32 -23.64
C ILE A 51 19.92 -3.16 -23.40
N PRO A 52 21.12 -2.55 -23.48
CA PRO A 52 22.38 -3.27 -23.26
C PRO A 52 22.42 -3.96 -21.89
N PRO A 53 22.85 -5.24 -21.79
CA PRO A 53 22.86 -5.98 -20.52
C PRO A 53 23.87 -5.42 -19.49
N GLY A 54 24.88 -4.67 -19.94
CA GLY A 54 25.84 -3.96 -19.08
C GLY A 54 25.32 -2.66 -18.45
N THR A 55 24.06 -2.31 -18.67
CA THR A 55 23.45 -1.09 -18.11
C THR A 55 23.40 -1.14 -16.58
N GLN A 56 23.93 -0.10 -15.94
CA GLN A 56 23.93 0.08 -14.48
C GLN A 56 22.87 1.09 -14.02
N THR A 57 22.58 2.11 -14.82
CA THR A 57 21.57 3.13 -14.50
C THR A 57 20.56 3.21 -15.62
N LEU A 58 19.28 3.00 -15.32
CA LEU A 58 18.20 3.03 -16.30
C LEU A 58 17.13 4.05 -15.88
N PHE A 59 16.91 5.03 -16.76
CA PHE A 59 15.93 6.09 -16.61
C PHE A 59 14.71 5.80 -17.50
N LEU A 60 13.56 5.51 -16.88
CA LEU A 60 12.28 5.24 -17.52
C LEU A 60 11.16 6.15 -16.98
N GLN A 61 11.52 7.26 -16.36
CA GLN A 61 10.59 8.20 -15.76
C GLN A 61 9.68 8.93 -16.76
N ASP A 62 8.56 9.46 -16.26
CA ASP A 62 7.62 10.29 -17.02
C ASP A 62 7.10 9.60 -18.30
N ASN A 63 6.88 8.29 -18.21
CA ASN A 63 6.34 7.48 -19.29
C ASN A 63 4.90 7.04 -18.96
N SER A 64 4.36 6.09 -19.73
CA SER A 64 3.02 5.54 -19.56
C SER A 64 3.06 4.03 -19.36
N ILE A 65 4.11 3.53 -18.69
CA ILE A 65 4.29 2.10 -18.42
C ILE A 65 3.26 1.68 -17.37
N ALA A 66 2.36 0.76 -17.75
CA ALA A 66 1.25 0.33 -16.90
C ALA A 66 1.53 -0.98 -16.15
N ARG A 67 2.45 -1.79 -16.66
CA ARG A 67 2.85 -3.09 -16.12
C ARG A 67 4.31 -3.38 -16.48
N LEU A 68 5.01 -4.07 -15.60
CA LEU A 68 6.31 -4.66 -15.90
C LEU A 68 6.07 -6.10 -16.36
N GLU A 69 6.32 -6.39 -17.63
CA GLU A 69 6.16 -7.76 -18.14
C GLU A 69 7.12 -8.71 -17.42
N PRO A 70 6.69 -9.95 -17.12
CA PRO A 70 7.57 -10.97 -16.56
C PRO A 70 8.85 -11.11 -17.39
N GLY A 71 10.00 -10.97 -16.74
CA GLY A 71 11.30 -11.10 -17.40
C GLY A 71 11.76 -9.89 -18.22
N ALA A 72 10.99 -8.81 -18.32
CA ALA A 72 11.40 -7.60 -19.06
C ALA A 72 12.73 -7.00 -18.57
N LEU A 73 12.98 -7.12 -17.26
CA LEU A 73 14.22 -6.66 -16.63
C LEU A 73 15.27 -7.76 -16.51
N ALA A 74 14.94 -9.03 -16.75
CA ALA A 74 15.86 -10.16 -16.52
C ALA A 74 17.23 -10.04 -17.22
N PRO A 75 17.34 -9.53 -18.47
CA PRO A 75 18.63 -9.32 -19.13
C PRO A 75 19.52 -8.26 -18.46
N LEU A 76 18.92 -7.37 -17.63
CA LEU A 76 19.58 -6.21 -17.03
C LEU A 76 20.05 -6.53 -15.61
N ALA A 77 20.81 -7.61 -15.44
CA ALA A 77 21.31 -8.08 -14.15
C ALA A 77 22.37 -7.17 -13.52
N ALA A 78 22.99 -6.28 -14.31
CA ALA A 78 23.99 -5.32 -13.85
C ALA A 78 23.40 -4.02 -13.25
N LEU A 79 22.07 -3.86 -13.26
CA LEU A 79 21.42 -2.64 -12.78
C LEU A 79 21.76 -2.36 -11.31
N ARG A 80 22.08 -1.09 -11.05
CA ARG A 80 22.30 -0.50 -9.74
C ARG A 80 21.22 0.52 -9.40
N ARG A 81 20.73 1.27 -10.39
CA ARG A 81 19.70 2.30 -10.19
C ARG A 81 18.63 2.19 -11.27
N LEU A 82 17.37 2.12 -10.85
CA LEU A 82 16.22 2.00 -11.75
C LEU A 82 15.19 3.07 -11.39
N TYR A 83 14.96 3.99 -12.33
CA TYR A 83 14.01 5.08 -12.18
C TYR A 83 12.75 4.83 -13.01
N LEU A 84 11.64 4.54 -12.33
CA LEU A 84 10.31 4.28 -12.90
C LEU A 84 9.27 5.25 -12.36
N HIS A 85 9.69 6.39 -11.81
CA HIS A 85 8.79 7.38 -11.24
C HIS A 85 7.90 8.03 -12.32
N ASN A 86 6.74 8.54 -11.90
CA ASN A 86 5.74 9.17 -12.78
C ASN A 86 5.33 8.28 -13.97
N ASN A 87 4.98 7.03 -13.68
CA ASN A 87 4.42 6.07 -14.64
C ASN A 87 2.98 5.70 -14.25
N SER A 88 2.44 4.62 -14.82
CA SER A 88 1.07 4.17 -14.54
C SER A 88 1.02 2.74 -13.97
N LEU A 89 2.09 2.30 -13.29
CA LEU A 89 2.18 0.96 -12.72
C LEU A 89 1.07 0.74 -11.69
N ARG A 90 0.29 -0.34 -11.84
CA ARG A 90 -0.84 -0.66 -10.95
C ARG A 90 -0.53 -1.74 -9.93
N ALA A 91 0.40 -2.63 -10.27
CA ALA A 91 0.85 -3.73 -9.45
C ALA A 91 2.30 -4.09 -9.79
N LEU A 92 2.97 -4.74 -8.85
CA LEU A 92 4.26 -5.38 -9.04
C LEU A 92 4.04 -6.89 -8.92
N GLU A 93 4.36 -7.63 -9.97
CA GLU A 93 4.27 -9.09 -9.94
C GLU A 93 5.39 -9.68 -9.07
N PRO A 94 5.12 -10.72 -8.27
CA PRO A 94 6.15 -11.41 -7.50
C PRO A 94 7.30 -11.88 -8.40
N GLY A 95 8.53 -11.53 -8.04
CA GLY A 95 9.72 -11.88 -8.82
C GLY A 95 9.98 -11.02 -10.05
N ALA A 96 9.26 -9.91 -10.27
CA ALA A 96 9.55 -8.93 -11.33
C ALA A 96 11.01 -8.43 -11.28
N PHE A 97 11.62 -8.42 -10.09
CA PHE A 97 12.99 -7.99 -9.85
C PHE A 97 13.95 -9.13 -9.46
N ARG A 98 13.59 -10.40 -9.72
CA ARG A 98 14.35 -11.57 -9.24
C ARG A 98 15.80 -11.59 -9.73
N ALA A 99 16.07 -11.04 -10.91
CA ALA A 99 17.40 -10.99 -11.52
C ALA A 99 18.22 -9.74 -11.11
N GLN A 100 17.62 -8.77 -10.41
CA GLN A 100 18.20 -7.46 -10.09
C GLN A 100 18.94 -7.48 -8.74
N SER A 101 19.81 -8.47 -8.51
CA SER A 101 20.50 -8.66 -7.22
C SER A 101 21.51 -7.56 -6.86
N ARG A 102 21.89 -6.72 -7.82
CA ARG A 102 22.84 -5.60 -7.66
C ARG A 102 22.16 -4.24 -7.52
N LEU A 103 20.83 -4.20 -7.56
CA LEU A 103 20.07 -2.95 -7.50
C LEU A 103 20.22 -2.33 -6.11
N LEU A 104 20.61 -1.07 -6.07
CA LEU A 104 20.82 -0.26 -4.86
C LEU A 104 19.66 0.73 -4.67
N GLU A 105 19.09 1.22 -5.76
CA GLU A 105 18.05 2.25 -5.74
C GLU A 105 16.93 1.93 -6.71
N LEU A 106 15.69 1.99 -6.21
CA LEU A 106 14.48 1.76 -6.99
C LEU A 106 13.49 2.90 -6.74
N ALA A 107 13.26 3.72 -7.77
CA ALA A 107 12.29 4.81 -7.70
C ALA A 107 10.98 4.43 -8.40
N LEU A 108 9.91 4.30 -7.61
CA LEU A 108 8.54 4.00 -8.04
C LEU A 108 7.55 5.11 -7.66
N THR A 109 8.06 6.30 -7.31
CA THR A 109 7.28 7.48 -6.92
C THR A 109 6.24 7.86 -7.98
N GLY A 110 5.05 8.29 -7.59
CA GLY A 110 4.05 8.82 -8.54
C GLY A 110 3.49 7.75 -9.50
N ASN A 111 3.34 6.50 -9.05
CA ASN A 111 2.67 5.44 -9.79
C ASN A 111 1.23 5.24 -9.25
N ARG A 112 0.58 4.11 -9.58
CA ARG A 112 -0.80 3.80 -9.19
C ARG A 112 -0.88 2.47 -8.43
N LEU A 113 0.16 2.15 -7.67
CA LEU A 113 0.23 0.90 -6.91
C LEU A 113 -0.80 0.94 -5.79
N ARG A 114 -1.73 -0.03 -5.78
CA ARG A 114 -2.78 -0.14 -4.74
C ARG A 114 -2.40 -1.02 -3.55
N GLY A 115 -1.46 -1.93 -3.75
CA GLY A 115 -0.97 -2.84 -2.73
C GLY A 115 0.33 -3.49 -3.17
N LEU A 116 1.03 -4.06 -2.21
CA LEU A 116 2.29 -4.76 -2.40
C LEU A 116 2.07 -6.22 -2.01
N ARG A 117 2.25 -7.14 -2.96
CA ARG A 117 2.18 -8.57 -2.67
C ARG A 117 3.47 -9.02 -1.99
N VAL A 118 3.36 -10.00 -1.09
CA VAL A 118 4.52 -10.66 -0.49
C VAL A 118 5.43 -11.18 -1.61
N GLY A 119 6.72 -10.81 -1.54
CA GLY A 119 7.71 -11.18 -2.55
C GLY A 119 7.72 -10.31 -3.82
N ALA A 120 6.98 -9.20 -3.88
CA ALA A 120 7.08 -8.22 -4.97
C ALA A 120 8.51 -7.71 -5.17
N PHE A 121 9.27 -7.58 -4.06
CA PHE A 121 10.67 -7.13 -4.05
C PHE A 121 11.68 -8.28 -3.90
N ALA A 122 11.26 -9.53 -4.11
CA ALA A 122 12.17 -10.68 -4.01
C ALA A 122 13.30 -10.57 -5.05
N GLY A 123 14.54 -10.79 -4.60
CA GLY A 123 15.76 -10.66 -5.40
C GLY A 123 16.53 -9.36 -5.16
N LEU A 124 15.92 -8.34 -4.56
CA LEU A 124 16.53 -7.02 -4.31
C LEU A 124 17.40 -6.99 -3.02
N ALA A 125 18.28 -7.96 -2.85
CA ALA A 125 19.03 -8.17 -1.59
C ALA A 125 20.03 -7.05 -1.23
N GLN A 126 20.42 -6.21 -2.21
CA GLN A 126 21.35 -5.09 -2.03
C GLN A 126 20.67 -3.72 -2.04
N LEU A 127 19.34 -3.67 -2.13
CA LEU A 127 18.60 -2.42 -2.21
C LEU A 127 18.81 -1.60 -0.95
N ARG A 128 19.12 -0.31 -1.13
CA ARG A 128 19.37 0.67 -0.07
C ARG A 128 18.27 1.72 -0.01
N ALA A 129 17.75 2.15 -1.15
CA ALA A 129 16.69 3.16 -1.21
C ALA A 129 15.51 2.68 -2.06
N LEU A 130 14.32 2.79 -1.48
CA LEU A 130 13.05 2.45 -2.12
C LEU A 130 12.07 3.62 -2.01
N TYR A 131 11.75 4.21 -3.17
CA TYR A 131 10.81 5.32 -3.24
C TYR A 131 9.44 4.84 -3.73
N LEU A 132 8.44 4.86 -2.85
CA LEU A 132 7.05 4.47 -3.12
C LEU A 132 6.07 5.62 -2.87
N ALA A 133 6.58 6.84 -2.69
CA ALA A 133 5.75 8.00 -2.39
C ALA A 133 4.77 8.34 -3.53
N GLY A 134 3.62 8.94 -3.22
CA GLY A 134 2.65 9.35 -4.24
C GLY A 134 2.01 8.17 -4.99
N ASN A 135 1.79 7.04 -4.31
CA ASN A 135 1.07 5.87 -4.86
C ASN A 135 -0.35 5.79 -4.24
N GLN A 136 -0.99 4.62 -4.33
CA GLN A 136 -2.36 4.38 -3.83
C GLN A 136 -2.39 3.22 -2.82
N LEU A 137 -1.30 3.00 -2.09
CA LEU A 137 -1.17 1.88 -1.16
C LEU A 137 -2.18 2.06 -0.01
N VAL A 138 -2.98 1.02 0.26
CA VAL A 138 -4.03 1.05 1.31
C VAL A 138 -3.59 0.30 2.57
N GLN A 139 -2.82 -0.78 2.42
CA GLN A 139 -2.39 -1.61 3.53
C GLN A 139 -0.99 -2.16 3.29
N LEU A 140 -0.26 -2.35 4.38
CA LEU A 140 1.02 -3.03 4.43
C LEU A 140 0.88 -4.29 5.29
N LEU A 141 0.90 -5.43 4.61
CA LEU A 141 0.73 -6.75 5.23
C LEU A 141 2.05 -7.26 5.80
N ASP A 142 1.97 -8.21 6.69
CA ASP A 142 3.09 -8.91 7.28
C ASP A 142 4.08 -9.39 6.23
N PHE A 143 5.37 -9.20 6.52
CA PHE A 143 6.49 -9.63 5.69
C PHE A 143 6.55 -9.00 4.28
N THR A 144 5.84 -7.90 4.03
CA THR A 144 5.86 -7.17 2.74
C THR A 144 7.30 -6.85 2.28
N PHE A 145 8.17 -6.45 3.22
CA PHE A 145 9.55 -6.04 2.93
C PHE A 145 10.64 -7.04 3.39
N LEU A 146 10.26 -8.28 3.72
CA LEU A 146 11.15 -9.29 4.31
C LEU A 146 12.47 -9.50 3.56
N HIS A 147 12.46 -9.34 2.23
CA HIS A 147 13.60 -9.62 1.35
C HIS A 147 14.56 -8.43 1.17
N LEU A 148 14.45 -7.38 1.98
CA LEU A 148 15.21 -6.13 1.86
C LEU A 148 16.13 -5.85 3.08
N PRO A 149 17.06 -6.76 3.44
CA PRO A 149 17.84 -6.65 4.68
C PRO A 149 18.84 -5.47 4.70
N ARG A 150 19.17 -4.91 3.53
CA ARG A 150 20.11 -3.79 3.36
C ARG A 150 19.43 -2.45 3.12
N LEU A 151 18.10 -2.40 3.17
CA LEU A 151 17.35 -1.17 2.94
C LEU A 151 17.67 -0.17 4.04
N GLN A 152 17.97 1.06 3.64
CA GLN A 152 18.32 2.20 4.49
C GLN A 152 17.24 3.27 4.45
N GLU A 153 16.60 3.48 3.29
CA GLU A 153 15.58 4.50 3.08
C GLU A 153 14.30 3.88 2.51
N LEU A 154 13.18 4.10 3.20
CA LEU A 154 11.86 3.71 2.76
C LEU A 154 10.91 4.90 2.79
N HIS A 155 10.51 5.34 1.60
CA HIS A 155 9.62 6.47 1.41
C HIS A 155 8.23 6.00 1.01
N LEU A 156 7.26 6.15 1.90
CA LEU A 156 5.86 5.74 1.74
C LEU A 156 4.88 6.91 1.88
N GLN A 157 5.38 8.14 1.93
CA GLN A 157 4.54 9.33 2.09
C GLN A 157 3.59 9.54 0.90
N GLU A 158 2.49 10.26 1.13
CA GLU A 158 1.49 10.57 0.09
C GLU A 158 0.90 9.30 -0.53
N ASN A 159 0.54 8.33 0.33
CA ASN A 159 -0.23 7.15 -0.03
C ASN A 159 -1.59 7.21 0.69
N SER A 160 -2.29 6.08 0.78
CA SER A 160 -3.57 5.96 1.46
C SER A 160 -3.52 4.85 2.52
N ILE A 161 -2.38 4.67 3.19
CA ILE A 161 -2.16 3.53 4.07
C ILE A 161 -3.04 3.70 5.32
N GLU A 162 -3.98 2.79 5.52
CA GLU A 162 -4.92 2.72 6.65
C GLU A 162 -4.46 1.69 7.69
N LEU A 163 -3.85 0.59 7.23
CA LEU A 163 -3.41 -0.53 8.06
C LEU A 163 -1.93 -0.84 7.85
N LEU A 164 -1.20 -0.93 8.97
CA LEU A 164 0.16 -1.44 9.06
C LEU A 164 0.14 -2.62 10.03
N GLU A 165 0.32 -3.85 9.53
CA GLU A 165 0.38 -5.05 10.36
C GLU A 165 1.69 -5.13 11.18
N ASP A 166 1.65 -5.90 12.27
CA ASP A 166 2.71 -5.93 13.29
C ASP A 166 4.07 -6.43 12.76
N GLN A 167 4.08 -7.25 11.71
CA GLN A 167 5.30 -7.77 11.07
C GLN A 167 5.48 -7.22 9.65
N ALA A 168 4.77 -6.16 9.27
CA ALA A 168 4.87 -5.58 7.92
C ALA A 168 6.28 -5.10 7.58
N LEU A 169 6.99 -4.57 8.59
CA LEU A 169 8.36 -4.04 8.48
C LEU A 169 9.44 -5.04 8.94
N ALA A 170 9.06 -6.32 9.15
CA ALA A 170 10.02 -7.36 9.50
C ALA A 170 11.09 -7.53 8.41
N GLY A 171 12.34 -7.73 8.85
CA GLY A 171 13.51 -7.87 7.96
C GLY A 171 14.24 -6.56 7.63
N LEU A 172 13.69 -5.39 7.99
CA LEU A 172 14.28 -4.07 7.72
C LEU A 172 15.29 -3.61 8.79
N SER A 173 16.22 -4.47 9.18
CA SER A 173 17.15 -4.20 10.30
C SER A 173 18.16 -3.07 10.04
N SER A 174 18.42 -2.75 8.77
CA SER A 174 19.35 -1.69 8.35
C SER A 174 18.67 -0.35 8.07
N LEU A 175 17.35 -0.27 8.25
CA LEU A 175 16.56 0.90 7.87
C LEU A 175 16.91 2.08 8.76
N ALA A 176 17.36 3.18 8.15
CA ALA A 176 17.72 4.42 8.81
C ALA A 176 16.60 5.47 8.70
N LEU A 177 15.85 5.48 7.59
CA LEU A 177 14.75 6.43 7.36
C LEU A 177 13.47 5.69 6.97
N LEU A 178 12.39 5.99 7.71
CA LEU A 178 11.03 5.59 7.39
C LEU A 178 10.13 6.82 7.31
N ASP A 179 9.58 7.08 6.13
CA ASP A 179 8.60 8.15 5.93
C ASP A 179 7.20 7.60 5.66
N LEU A 180 6.32 7.71 6.66
CA LEU A 180 4.90 7.33 6.60
C LEU A 180 3.99 8.57 6.67
N SER A 181 4.54 9.77 6.49
CA SER A 181 3.75 11.01 6.54
C SER A 181 2.67 11.05 5.45
N ARG A 182 1.62 11.84 5.62
CA ARG A 182 0.56 12.01 4.60
C ARG A 182 -0.07 10.68 4.16
N ASN A 183 -0.55 9.92 5.13
CA ASN A 183 -1.26 8.66 4.93
C ASN A 183 -2.61 8.69 5.70
N HIS A 184 -3.25 7.53 5.87
CA HIS A 184 -4.53 7.40 6.57
C HIS A 184 -4.42 6.52 7.83
N LEU A 185 -3.24 6.49 8.45
CA LEU A 185 -3.00 5.69 9.65
C LEU A 185 -3.78 6.27 10.84
N GLY A 186 -4.65 5.44 11.42
CA GLY A 186 -5.33 5.75 12.68
C GLY A 186 -4.53 5.32 13.90
N THR A 187 -3.72 4.27 13.78
CA THR A 187 -2.90 3.74 14.88
C THR A 187 -1.64 3.08 14.33
N ILE A 188 -0.66 2.83 15.19
CA ILE A 188 0.55 2.07 14.90
C ILE A 188 0.92 1.26 16.13
N SER A 189 1.23 -0.02 15.95
CA SER A 189 1.64 -0.92 17.03
C SER A 189 3.11 -0.72 17.37
N ARG A 190 3.48 -1.06 18.61
CA ARG A 190 4.90 -1.04 19.04
C ARG A 190 5.69 -2.10 18.29
N GLU A 191 5.02 -3.23 18.04
CA GLU A 191 5.51 -4.42 17.39
C GLU A 191 5.96 -4.11 15.95
N ALA A 192 5.20 -3.29 15.22
CA ALA A 192 5.55 -2.87 13.86
C ALA A 192 6.91 -2.13 13.76
N LEU A 193 7.29 -1.35 14.78
CA LEU A 193 8.56 -0.59 14.78
C LEU A 193 9.71 -1.35 15.45
N GLN A 194 9.43 -2.40 16.23
CA GLN A 194 10.44 -3.16 16.97
C GLN A 194 11.57 -3.74 16.09
N PRO A 195 11.34 -4.20 14.84
CA PRO A 195 12.39 -4.73 13.98
C PRO A 195 13.43 -3.70 13.50
N LEU A 196 13.13 -2.40 13.61
CA LEU A 196 13.90 -1.32 12.99
C LEU A 196 15.06 -0.85 13.88
N ALA A 197 16.03 -1.73 14.14
CA ALA A 197 17.11 -1.49 15.09
C ALA A 197 18.05 -0.31 14.72
N SER A 198 18.16 0.01 13.43
CA SER A 198 19.05 1.06 12.91
C SER A 198 18.33 2.38 12.59
N LEU A 199 17.06 2.52 12.98
CA LEU A 199 16.25 3.67 12.60
C LEU A 199 16.84 4.95 13.18
N GLN A 200 16.88 6.00 12.37
CA GLN A 200 17.42 7.32 12.72
C GLN A 200 16.40 8.43 12.44
N VAL A 201 15.53 8.25 11.44
CA VAL A 201 14.51 9.22 11.05
C VAL A 201 13.19 8.51 10.88
N LEU A 202 12.18 8.94 11.61
CA LEU A 202 10.80 8.47 11.50
C LEU A 202 9.88 9.67 11.25
N ARG A 203 9.06 9.60 10.21
CA ARG A 203 8.05 10.64 9.92
C ARG A 203 6.65 10.04 9.95
N LEU A 204 5.81 10.58 10.83
CA LEU A 204 4.45 10.12 11.11
C LEU A 204 3.40 11.24 10.99
N THR A 205 3.81 12.45 10.61
CA THR A 205 2.95 13.63 10.52
C THR A 205 1.88 13.49 9.43
N GLU A 206 0.84 14.31 9.51
CA GLU A 206 -0.24 14.34 8.51
C GLU A 206 -0.95 12.97 8.34
N ASN A 207 -1.22 12.28 9.46
CA ASN A 207 -2.06 11.09 9.53
C ASN A 207 -3.25 11.33 10.49
N PRO A 208 -4.41 10.69 10.27
CA PRO A 208 -5.60 10.84 11.11
C PRO A 208 -5.51 10.02 12.42
N TRP A 209 -4.53 10.35 13.27
CA TRP A 209 -4.25 9.58 14.49
C TRP A 209 -5.44 9.51 15.45
N ARG A 210 -5.76 8.30 15.90
CA ARG A 210 -6.71 8.01 16.97
C ARG A 210 -5.97 8.00 18.30
N CYS A 211 -6.12 9.08 19.05
CA CYS A 211 -5.54 9.26 20.36
C CYS A 211 -6.39 8.58 21.43
N ASP A 212 -6.30 7.25 21.47
CA ASP A 212 -6.91 6.37 22.44
C ASP A 212 -5.84 5.56 23.20
N CYS A 213 -6.25 4.57 24.00
CA CYS A 213 -5.32 3.76 24.77
C CYS A 213 -4.31 2.97 23.89
N ALA A 214 -4.65 2.65 22.64
CA ALA A 214 -3.77 1.91 21.74
C ALA A 214 -2.56 2.76 21.34
N LEU A 215 -2.78 4.06 21.13
CA LEU A 215 -1.72 5.00 20.76
C LEU A 215 -0.94 5.55 21.97
N HIS A 216 -1.35 5.22 23.20
CA HIS A 216 -0.72 5.68 24.43
C HIS A 216 0.79 5.40 24.48
N TRP A 217 1.21 4.23 24.00
CA TRP A 217 2.63 3.85 23.99
C TRP A 217 3.47 4.80 23.13
N LEU A 218 2.93 5.29 22.02
CA LEU A 218 3.64 6.14 21.06
C LEU A 218 3.94 7.49 21.70
N GLY A 219 2.95 8.10 22.36
CA GLY A 219 3.13 9.36 23.08
C GLY A 219 4.20 9.26 24.17
N ALA A 220 4.19 8.17 24.95
CA ALA A 220 5.22 7.91 25.97
C ALA A 220 6.60 7.69 25.34
N TRP A 221 6.67 6.88 24.27
CA TRP A 221 7.91 6.57 23.58
C TRP A 221 8.57 7.80 22.97
N ILE A 222 7.81 8.72 22.37
CA ILE A 222 8.36 9.96 21.81
C ILE A 222 8.97 10.85 22.89
N LYS A 223 8.35 10.91 24.09
CA LYS A 223 8.86 11.70 25.22
C LYS A 223 10.17 11.17 25.78
N GLU A 224 10.44 9.87 25.67
CA GLU A 224 11.62 9.24 26.27
C GLU A 224 12.67 8.87 25.22
N GLY A 225 12.45 7.78 24.47
CA GLY A 225 13.43 7.19 23.56
C GLY A 225 13.37 7.71 22.11
N GLY A 226 12.20 8.15 21.66
CA GLY A 226 11.94 8.56 20.27
C GLY A 226 12.42 9.96 19.90
N GLN A 227 12.90 10.75 20.88
CA GLN A 227 13.30 12.15 20.64
C GLN A 227 14.40 12.31 19.61
N ARG A 228 15.28 11.30 19.46
CA ARG A 228 16.38 11.29 18.49
C ARG A 228 15.92 10.99 17.06
N LEU A 229 14.75 10.38 16.91
CA LEU A 229 14.22 9.88 15.64
C LEU A 229 13.30 10.88 14.94
N LEU A 230 12.78 11.85 15.69
CA LEU A 230 11.82 12.85 15.22
C LEU A 230 12.47 14.22 15.23
N SER A 231 12.59 14.85 14.07
CA SER A 231 12.98 16.26 13.97
C SER A 231 11.96 17.16 14.70
N SER A 232 12.34 18.38 15.06
CA SER A 232 11.47 19.33 15.77
C SER A 232 10.09 19.51 15.11
N ARG A 233 10.06 19.52 13.76
CA ARG A 233 8.81 19.59 12.96
C ARG A 233 8.01 18.28 12.94
N ASP A 234 8.68 17.14 13.08
CA ASP A 234 8.07 15.81 13.02
C ASP A 234 7.51 15.34 14.37
N LYS A 235 7.82 16.05 15.47
CA LYS A 235 7.27 15.79 16.80
C LYS A 235 5.78 16.14 16.93
N ASN A 236 5.23 16.93 16.02
CA ASN A 236 3.85 17.41 16.11
C ASN A 236 2.84 16.39 15.54
N ILE A 237 2.64 15.30 16.28
CA ILE A 237 1.63 14.27 15.96
C ILE A 237 0.27 14.79 16.42
N MET A 238 -0.56 15.22 15.47
CA MET A 238 -1.88 15.77 15.75
C MET A 238 -2.94 14.66 15.77
N CYS A 239 -3.77 14.66 16.80
CA CYS A 239 -4.91 13.77 16.91
C CYS A 239 -6.03 14.18 15.95
N ALA A 240 -6.63 13.23 15.26
CA ALA A 240 -7.89 13.41 14.52
C ALA A 240 -9.08 12.85 15.28
N GLU A 241 -8.87 11.76 16.02
CA GLU A 241 -9.89 11.11 16.85
C GLU A 241 -9.38 10.92 18.27
N PRO A 242 -10.27 10.83 19.28
CA PRO A 242 -11.70 11.14 19.21
C PRO A 242 -11.95 12.66 19.05
N PRO A 243 -13.17 13.10 18.68
CA PRO A 243 -13.48 14.52 18.47
C PRO A 243 -13.10 15.45 19.62
N ARG A 244 -13.14 14.96 20.87
CA ARG A 244 -12.72 15.70 22.07
C ARG A 244 -11.22 16.03 22.14
N LEU A 245 -10.38 15.25 21.44
CA LEU A 245 -8.92 15.42 21.37
C LEU A 245 -8.47 15.88 19.97
N ALA A 246 -9.39 16.10 19.04
CA ALA A 246 -9.05 16.50 17.68
C ALA A 246 -8.24 17.81 17.68
N LEU A 247 -7.24 17.88 16.80
CA LEU A 247 -6.30 19.00 16.65
C LEU A 247 -5.42 19.29 17.88
N GLN A 248 -5.33 18.36 18.82
CA GLN A 248 -4.35 18.43 19.90
C GLN A 248 -3.13 17.58 19.57
N SER A 249 -1.95 18.02 20.02
CA SER A 249 -0.72 17.23 19.89
C SER A 249 -0.74 16.08 20.88
N LEU A 250 -0.37 14.88 20.42
CA LEU A 250 -0.25 13.67 21.24
C LEU A 250 0.70 13.88 22.44
N LEU A 251 1.69 14.76 22.31
CA LEU A 251 2.66 15.04 23.37
C LEU A 251 2.07 15.89 24.50
N ASP A 252 1.09 16.72 24.20
CA ASP A 252 0.46 17.63 25.16
C ASP A 252 -0.69 16.96 25.93
N ILE A 253 -1.20 15.84 25.41
CA ILE A 253 -2.28 15.08 26.02
C ILE A 253 -1.75 14.24 27.20
N SER A 254 -2.48 14.30 28.32
CA SER A 254 -2.23 13.40 29.46
C SER A 254 -2.53 11.95 29.08
N GLY A 255 -1.66 11.01 29.46
CA GLY A 255 -1.88 9.57 29.23
C GLY A 255 -3.22 9.07 29.78
N SER A 256 -3.70 9.63 30.89
CA SER A 256 -5.03 9.31 31.46
C SER A 256 -6.22 9.70 30.58
N SER A 257 -6.02 10.59 29.60
CA SER A 257 -7.05 11.01 28.64
C SER A 257 -7.13 10.06 27.43
N LEU A 258 -6.14 9.19 27.24
CA LEU A 258 -6.07 8.21 26.17
C LEU A 258 -6.77 6.92 26.60
N ILE A 259 -8.10 6.89 26.42
CA ILE A 259 -8.97 5.83 26.95
C ILE A 259 -9.45 4.88 25.86
N CYS A 260 -9.67 3.62 26.23
CA CYS A 260 -10.48 2.68 25.46
C CYS A 260 -11.62 2.14 26.35
N ILE A 261 -12.73 1.80 25.72
CA ILE A 261 -13.90 1.20 26.32
C ILE A 261 -14.00 -0.22 25.75
N PRO A 262 -13.84 -1.27 26.58
CA PRO A 262 -13.97 -2.66 26.16
C PRO A 262 -15.32 -2.93 25.46
N PRO A 263 -15.38 -3.91 24.56
CA PRO A 263 -16.60 -4.18 23.81
C PRO A 263 -17.68 -4.79 24.72
N SER A 264 -18.91 -4.33 24.56
CA SER A 264 -20.11 -4.95 25.11
C SER A 264 -20.92 -5.56 23.96
N VAL A 265 -21.20 -6.85 24.05
CA VAL A 265 -21.80 -7.65 22.98
C VAL A 265 -23.21 -8.07 23.36
N HIS A 266 -24.13 -7.92 22.41
CA HIS A 266 -25.53 -8.29 22.52
C HIS A 266 -25.94 -9.15 21.32
N VAL A 267 -26.46 -10.34 21.59
CA VAL A 267 -26.96 -11.29 20.58
C VAL A 267 -28.36 -11.70 20.98
N GLU A 268 -29.34 -11.41 20.12
CA GLU A 268 -30.73 -11.82 20.33
C GLU A 268 -31.35 -12.35 19.03
N PRO A 269 -32.01 -13.52 19.05
CA PRO A 269 -32.09 -14.47 20.17
C PRO A 269 -30.79 -15.28 20.37
N LEU A 270 -30.56 -15.81 21.59
CA LEU A 270 -29.40 -16.65 21.91
C LEU A 270 -29.52 -18.09 21.38
N GLU A 271 -30.73 -18.52 21.02
CA GLU A 271 -31.00 -19.83 20.44
C GLU A 271 -32.05 -19.69 19.33
N VAL A 272 -31.82 -20.36 18.20
CA VAL A 272 -32.80 -20.46 17.10
C VAL A 272 -32.90 -21.91 16.65
N THR A 273 -34.13 -22.36 16.41
CA THR A 273 -34.41 -23.60 15.68
C THR A 273 -34.82 -23.25 14.25
N ALA A 274 -34.02 -23.67 13.28
CA ALA A 274 -34.28 -23.43 11.86
C ALA A 274 -34.68 -24.72 11.13
N ASN A 275 -35.53 -24.65 10.11
CA ASN A 275 -35.89 -25.80 9.31
C ASN A 275 -34.84 -26.07 8.21
N LEU A 276 -34.80 -27.31 7.72
CA LEU A 276 -33.95 -27.67 6.58
C LEU A 276 -34.31 -26.83 5.36
N GLY A 277 -33.29 -26.30 4.68
CA GLY A 277 -33.46 -25.47 3.49
C GLY A 277 -33.76 -24.00 3.74
N GLU A 278 -34.00 -23.57 4.99
CA GLU A 278 -34.21 -22.15 5.31
C GLU A 278 -32.90 -21.35 5.30
N ASP A 279 -33.04 -20.03 5.23
CA ASP A 279 -31.95 -19.07 5.41
C ASP A 279 -32.07 -18.43 6.80
N LEU A 280 -30.97 -18.38 7.55
CA LEU A 280 -30.88 -17.78 8.88
C LEU A 280 -30.02 -16.52 8.85
N ARG A 281 -30.47 -15.50 9.59
CA ARG A 281 -29.75 -14.25 9.82
C ARG A 281 -29.79 -13.92 11.31
N VAL A 282 -28.62 -13.82 11.95
CA VAL A 282 -28.52 -13.46 13.37
C VAL A 282 -27.60 -12.27 13.53
N ALA A 283 -28.10 -11.23 14.18
CA ALA A 283 -27.33 -10.01 14.46
C ALA A 283 -26.52 -10.18 15.75
N CYS A 284 -25.28 -9.72 15.70
CA CYS A 284 -24.45 -9.48 16.86
C CYS A 284 -24.14 -7.98 16.92
N GLN A 285 -24.75 -7.30 17.87
CA GLN A 285 -24.52 -5.88 18.10
C GLN A 285 -23.42 -5.72 19.14
N ALA A 286 -22.38 -4.97 18.79
CA ALA A 286 -21.30 -4.65 19.71
C ALA A 286 -21.10 -3.13 19.80
N SER A 287 -20.92 -2.63 21.01
CA SER A 287 -20.52 -1.24 21.28
C SER A 287 -19.21 -1.22 22.06
N GLY A 288 -18.44 -0.15 21.89
CA GLY A 288 -17.13 0.01 22.52
C GLY A 288 -16.36 1.14 21.83
N TYR A 289 -15.20 1.49 22.38
CA TYR A 289 -14.31 2.47 21.79
C TYR A 289 -12.86 1.99 21.89
N PRO A 290 -12.09 1.90 20.79
CA PRO A 290 -12.51 2.11 19.41
C PRO A 290 -13.64 1.17 18.98
N GLN A 291 -14.36 1.51 17.90
CA GLN A 291 -15.45 0.67 17.38
C GLN A 291 -14.95 -0.77 17.19
N PRO A 292 -15.56 -1.78 17.83
CA PRO A 292 -15.03 -3.13 17.83
C PRO A 292 -15.28 -3.85 16.50
N LEU A 293 -14.33 -4.70 16.12
CA LEU A 293 -14.48 -5.65 15.02
C LEU A 293 -15.31 -6.83 15.51
N VAL A 294 -16.40 -7.16 14.81
CA VAL A 294 -17.31 -8.26 15.16
C VAL A 294 -17.11 -9.42 14.20
N THR A 295 -16.90 -10.61 14.77
CA THR A 295 -16.64 -11.86 14.04
C THR A 295 -17.52 -12.98 14.59
N TRP A 296 -17.87 -13.94 13.75
CA TRP A 296 -18.63 -15.13 14.13
C TRP A 296 -17.78 -16.37 13.93
N ARG A 297 -17.77 -17.28 14.92
CA ARG A 297 -17.05 -18.56 14.83
C ARG A 297 -17.94 -19.72 15.23
N LYS A 298 -17.91 -20.82 14.47
CA LYS A 298 -18.55 -22.08 14.89
C LYS A 298 -17.63 -22.81 15.87
N VAL A 299 -18.14 -23.13 17.06
CA VAL A 299 -17.37 -23.84 18.09
C VAL A 299 -17.31 -25.31 17.72
N ALA A 300 -16.10 -25.86 17.62
CA ALA A 300 -15.91 -27.29 17.42
C ALA A 300 -16.38 -28.05 18.66
N GLN A 301 -17.38 -28.92 18.49
CA GLN A 301 -17.81 -29.82 19.55
C GLN A 301 -16.80 -30.97 19.68
N PRO A 302 -16.32 -31.30 20.90
CA PRO A 302 -15.54 -32.51 21.12
C PRO A 302 -16.41 -33.72 20.73
N ARG A 303 -15.90 -34.57 19.84
CA ARG A 303 -16.49 -35.91 19.65
C ARG A 303 -16.17 -36.73 20.90
N GLU A 304 -17.12 -36.86 21.82
CA GLU A 304 -17.05 -37.90 22.85
C GLU A 304 -17.03 -39.26 22.14
N GLY A 305 -15.91 -39.99 22.26
CA GLY A 305 -15.84 -41.38 21.78
C GLY A 305 -14.55 -41.89 21.11
N GLN A 306 -13.38 -41.27 21.28
CA GLN A 306 -12.13 -41.91 20.84
C GLN A 306 -10.92 -41.60 21.76
N PRO A 307 -10.16 -42.62 22.19
CA PRO A 307 -9.05 -42.41 23.11
C PRO A 307 -7.89 -41.66 22.45
N ARG A 308 -7.24 -40.81 23.24
CA ARG A 308 -6.09 -39.97 22.89
C ARG A 308 -4.96 -40.81 22.28
N ALA A 309 -4.72 -40.63 20.98
CA ALA A 309 -3.39 -40.82 20.41
C ALA A 309 -2.64 -39.48 20.54
N GLN A 310 -1.53 -39.49 21.25
CA GLN A 310 -0.59 -38.37 21.31
C GLN A 310 -0.04 -38.11 19.91
N VAL A 311 -0.28 -36.90 19.39
CA VAL A 311 0.45 -36.36 18.24
C VAL A 311 1.13 -35.08 18.71
N GLN A 312 2.46 -35.11 18.63
CA GLN A 312 3.41 -34.02 18.90
C GLN A 312 3.05 -32.76 18.08
N PRO A 313 3.23 -31.53 18.59
CA PRO A 313 2.97 -30.32 17.82
C PRO A 313 4.16 -30.01 16.89
N GLU A 314 4.02 -30.25 15.59
CA GLU A 314 4.85 -29.59 14.59
C GLU A 314 4.10 -28.38 14.02
N GLY A 315 4.82 -27.25 13.97
CA GLY A 315 4.31 -25.96 13.55
C GLY A 315 3.84 -25.93 12.09
N GLY A 316 2.63 -25.42 11.89
CA GLY A 316 2.08 -25.11 10.58
C GLY A 316 0.89 -24.19 10.74
N ALA A 317 1.03 -22.95 10.26
CA ALA A 317 -0.03 -21.94 10.25
C ALA A 317 -1.30 -22.46 9.52
N PRO A 318 -2.51 -22.11 9.98
CA PRO A 318 -3.73 -22.58 9.33
C PRO A 318 -3.91 -21.91 7.97
N ARG A 319 -3.98 -22.72 6.91
CA ARG A 319 -4.44 -22.28 5.58
C ARG A 319 -5.97 -22.09 5.60
N PRO A 320 -6.50 -20.96 5.10
CA PRO A 320 -7.94 -20.77 4.96
C PRO A 320 -8.42 -21.41 3.65
N GLY A 321 -9.24 -22.47 3.75
CA GLY A 321 -9.82 -23.11 2.57
C GLY A 321 -10.66 -24.35 2.90
N GLY A 322 -11.95 -24.14 3.21
CA GLY A 322 -12.97 -25.18 3.39
C GLY A 322 -14.32 -24.55 3.77
N PRO A 323 -15.48 -25.11 3.31
CA PRO A 323 -16.64 -24.32 2.90
C PRO A 323 -17.50 -23.77 4.05
N GLY A 324 -17.78 -22.46 3.98
CA GLY A 324 -19.15 -21.97 4.20
C GLY A 324 -19.53 -21.42 5.58
N THR A 325 -18.72 -20.56 6.19
CA THR A 325 -19.24 -19.35 6.87
C THR A 325 -18.19 -18.26 6.67
N SER A 326 -18.42 -17.39 5.69
CA SER A 326 -17.52 -16.25 5.47
C SER A 326 -17.69 -15.29 6.65
N ASP A 327 -16.57 -14.96 7.28
CA ASP A 327 -16.43 -13.81 8.16
C ASP A 327 -17.00 -12.57 7.45
N THR A 328 -18.19 -12.11 7.83
CA THR A 328 -18.88 -11.05 7.09
C THR A 328 -18.49 -9.66 7.55
N GLY A 329 -17.70 -9.50 8.62
CA GLY A 329 -17.31 -8.19 9.19
C GLY A 329 -18.48 -7.23 9.50
N SER A 330 -19.72 -7.69 9.31
CA SER A 330 -20.95 -6.91 9.31
C SER A 330 -21.69 -7.00 10.65
N GLY A 331 -21.16 -7.80 11.58
CA GLY A 331 -21.83 -8.21 12.80
C GLY A 331 -22.93 -9.26 12.60
N MET A 332 -23.22 -9.71 11.37
CA MET A 332 -24.32 -10.62 11.09
C MET A 332 -23.84 -12.03 10.70
N LEU A 333 -24.37 -13.07 11.35
CA LEU A 333 -24.24 -14.46 10.92
C LEU A 333 -25.27 -14.72 9.82
N PHE A 334 -24.80 -15.10 8.64
CA PHE A 334 -25.64 -15.49 7.51
C PHE A 334 -25.41 -16.95 7.16
N LEU A 335 -26.47 -17.76 7.24
CA LEU A 335 -26.48 -19.14 6.77
C LEU A 335 -27.58 -19.28 5.73
N THR A 336 -27.26 -19.84 4.57
CA THR A 336 -28.24 -20.11 3.51
C THR A 336 -28.43 -21.60 3.33
N ASN A 337 -29.65 -22.04 3.03
CA ASN A 337 -29.98 -23.44 2.79
C ASN A 337 -29.50 -24.35 3.94
N ILE A 338 -30.14 -24.24 5.09
CA ILE A 338 -29.68 -24.87 6.33
C ILE A 338 -29.71 -26.41 6.24
N THR A 339 -28.62 -27.05 6.68
CA THR A 339 -28.47 -28.50 6.78
C THR A 339 -28.14 -28.91 8.21
N LEU A 340 -28.20 -30.20 8.52
CA LEU A 340 -27.79 -30.74 9.82
C LEU A 340 -26.33 -30.41 10.18
N ALA A 341 -25.47 -30.19 9.19
CA ALA A 341 -24.08 -29.80 9.42
C ALA A 341 -23.94 -28.37 9.98
N HIS A 342 -24.96 -27.52 9.86
CA HIS A 342 -24.96 -26.18 10.44
C HIS A 342 -25.34 -26.18 11.93
N ALA A 343 -26.05 -27.21 12.41
CA ALA A 343 -26.41 -27.32 13.83
C ALA A 343 -25.16 -27.23 14.73
N GLY A 344 -25.31 -26.59 15.89
CA GLY A 344 -24.25 -26.48 16.89
C GLY A 344 -24.13 -25.09 17.51
N LYS A 345 -23.08 -24.95 18.30
CA LYS A 345 -22.77 -23.72 19.03
C LYS A 345 -21.91 -22.79 18.17
N TYR A 346 -22.31 -21.54 18.09
CA TYR A 346 -21.56 -20.44 17.51
C TYR A 346 -21.17 -19.47 18.63
N GLU A 347 -20.13 -18.68 18.41
CA GLU A 347 -19.73 -17.58 19.28
C GLU A 347 -19.60 -16.33 18.43
N CYS A 348 -20.31 -15.28 18.84
CA CYS A 348 -19.99 -13.94 18.36
C CYS A 348 -18.87 -13.38 19.24
N GLU A 349 -17.78 -12.94 18.62
CA GLU A 349 -16.66 -12.30 19.26
C GLU A 349 -16.51 -10.86 18.74
N ALA A 350 -16.54 -9.89 19.65
CA ALA A 350 -16.23 -8.51 19.35
C ALA A 350 -14.93 -8.11 20.04
N SER A 351 -14.00 -7.48 19.31
CA SER A 351 -12.69 -7.08 19.83
C SER A 351 -12.31 -5.65 19.46
N ASN A 352 -11.66 -4.95 20.38
CA ASN A 352 -11.03 -3.66 20.17
C ASN A 352 -9.78 -3.52 21.05
N ALA A 353 -9.09 -2.38 20.99
CA ALA A 353 -7.89 -2.14 21.80
C ALA A 353 -8.14 -2.15 23.32
N GLY A 354 -9.39 -1.99 23.78
CA GLY A 354 -9.78 -2.12 25.17
C GLY A 354 -10.01 -3.56 25.63
N GLY A 355 -10.12 -4.53 24.72
CA GLY A 355 -10.30 -5.94 25.04
C GLY A 355 -11.21 -6.68 24.05
N ALA A 356 -11.66 -7.87 24.45
CA ALA A 356 -12.58 -8.68 23.66
C ALA A 356 -13.72 -9.23 24.53
N ALA A 357 -14.89 -9.38 23.94
CA ALA A 357 -16.08 -9.96 24.57
C ALA A 357 -16.71 -10.98 23.63
N ARG A 358 -17.29 -12.04 24.21
CA ARG A 358 -17.84 -13.17 23.47
C ARG A 358 -19.21 -13.56 23.98
N VAL A 359 -20.15 -13.82 23.07
CA VAL A 359 -21.50 -14.29 23.40
C VAL A 359 -21.81 -15.56 22.61
N PRO A 360 -22.18 -16.67 23.26
CA PRO A 360 -22.55 -17.89 22.58
C PRO A 360 -23.96 -17.79 21.97
N PHE A 361 -24.14 -18.45 20.83
CA PHE A 361 -25.39 -18.60 20.11
C PHE A 361 -25.59 -20.07 19.75
N GLN A 362 -26.79 -20.61 19.95
CA GLN A 362 -27.11 -22.01 19.67
C GLN A 362 -28.02 -22.12 18.44
N LEU A 363 -27.59 -22.91 17.45
CA LEU A 363 -28.42 -23.26 16.29
C LEU A 363 -28.88 -24.71 16.40
N LEU A 364 -30.20 -24.88 16.47
CA LEU A 364 -30.89 -26.16 16.37
C LEU A 364 -31.49 -26.29 14.96
N VAL A 365 -31.53 -27.51 14.44
CA VAL A 365 -32.09 -27.78 13.10
C VAL A 365 -33.24 -28.77 13.24
N ASN A 366 -34.40 -28.37 12.74
CA ASN A 366 -35.61 -29.18 12.77
C ASN A 366 -35.69 -30.13 11.56
N LEU A 367 -35.99 -31.39 11.83
CA LEU A 367 -36.10 -32.48 10.86
C LEU A 367 -37.54 -32.68 10.32
N SER A 368 -38.53 -31.93 10.83
CA SER A 368 -39.95 -32.25 10.65
C SER A 368 -40.49 -32.17 9.21
N GLN A 369 -39.74 -31.62 8.23
CA GLN A 369 -40.19 -31.58 6.83
C GLN A 369 -39.94 -32.87 6.03
N GLN A 370 -39.17 -33.84 6.51
CA GLN A 370 -39.02 -35.12 5.77
C GLN A 370 -40.17 -36.12 6.02
N GLN A 371 -40.95 -35.97 7.08
CA GLN A 371 -41.94 -36.99 7.46
C GLN A 371 -43.34 -36.79 6.85
N GLN A 372 -43.62 -35.62 6.24
CA GLN A 372 -44.93 -35.33 5.63
C GLN A 372 -45.00 -35.57 4.11
N GLN A 373 -43.92 -35.98 3.44
CA GLN A 373 -43.94 -36.37 2.02
C GLN A 373 -43.99 -37.89 1.77
N GLN A 374 -44.10 -38.73 2.81
CA GLN A 374 -44.17 -40.20 2.67
C GLN A 374 -45.53 -40.84 2.97
N LEU A 375 -46.59 -40.05 3.19
CA LEU A 375 -47.95 -40.57 3.39
C LEU A 375 -48.95 -39.94 2.43
N ALA A 376 -48.87 -40.31 1.15
CA ALA A 376 -50.02 -40.25 0.25
C ALA A 376 -50.17 -41.63 -0.42
N PRO A 377 -51.33 -42.31 -0.31
CA PRO A 377 -51.54 -43.62 -0.91
C PRO A 377 -51.67 -43.51 -2.43
N VAL A 378 -51.00 -44.44 -3.13
CA VAL A 378 -51.01 -44.63 -4.59
C VAL A 378 -52.40 -45.15 -5.04
N PRO A 379 -53.06 -44.56 -6.04
CA PRO A 379 -54.24 -45.17 -6.67
C PRO A 379 -53.84 -46.16 -7.78
N PRO A 380 -54.64 -47.21 -8.05
CA PRO A 380 -54.33 -48.24 -9.04
C PRO A 380 -54.60 -47.77 -10.48
N PRO A 381 -54.04 -48.47 -11.50
CA PRO A 381 -54.13 -48.04 -12.88
C PRO A 381 -55.44 -48.48 -13.53
N ALA A 382 -56.04 -47.61 -14.35
CA ALA A 382 -57.08 -47.98 -15.29
C ALA A 382 -56.83 -47.31 -16.65
N THR A 383 -57.26 -48.02 -17.68
CA THR A 383 -56.76 -48.07 -19.06
C THR A 383 -57.49 -47.14 -20.04
N GLY A 384 -56.71 -46.41 -20.86
CA GLY A 384 -56.99 -45.97 -22.25
C GLY A 384 -57.88 -44.72 -22.46
N PRO A 385 -57.99 -44.18 -23.69
CA PRO A 385 -57.00 -44.00 -24.75
C PRO A 385 -56.86 -42.53 -25.26
N VAL A 386 -55.74 -42.26 -25.93
CA VAL A 386 -55.49 -41.33 -27.06
C VAL A 386 -56.21 -39.97 -27.13
N SER A 387 -55.44 -38.88 -27.07
CA SER A 387 -55.44 -37.83 -28.12
C SER A 387 -54.33 -36.76 -27.91
N HIS A 388 -53.42 -36.73 -28.89
CA HIS A 388 -52.62 -35.62 -29.46
C HIS A 388 -52.18 -34.38 -28.65
N GLU A 389 -50.87 -34.15 -28.72
CA GLU A 389 -50.12 -32.89 -28.57
C GLU A 389 -50.70 -31.72 -29.40
N PRO A 390 -50.50 -30.45 -28.99
CA PRO A 390 -49.27 -29.77 -29.43
C PRO A 390 -48.59 -28.83 -28.40
N LEU A 391 -47.29 -28.67 -28.64
CA LEU A 391 -46.32 -27.68 -28.18
C LEU A 391 -46.84 -26.27 -27.87
N GLN A 392 -46.40 -25.71 -26.73
CA GLN A 392 -46.28 -24.26 -26.50
C GLN A 392 -45.18 -24.03 -25.43
N GLU A 393 -43.97 -23.66 -25.84
CA GLU A 393 -43.43 -22.30 -25.99
C GLU A 393 -43.32 -21.49 -24.68
N ALA A 394 -42.08 -21.05 -24.43
CA ALA A 394 -41.68 -20.20 -23.33
C ALA A 394 -42.35 -18.82 -23.38
N GLY A 395 -42.90 -18.37 -22.26
CA GLY A 395 -43.29 -16.97 -22.01
C GLY A 395 -43.16 -16.70 -20.51
N SER A 396 -42.10 -16.02 -20.08
CA SER A 396 -42.01 -14.56 -19.96
C SER A 396 -42.99 -13.98 -18.92
N MET A 397 -42.43 -13.55 -17.81
CA MET A 397 -43.09 -12.84 -16.71
C MET A 397 -43.58 -11.46 -17.20
N ALA A 398 -44.88 -11.32 -17.46
CA ALA A 398 -45.50 -10.02 -17.70
C ALA A 398 -46.02 -9.42 -16.38
N PHE A 399 -45.32 -8.38 -15.90
CA PHE A 399 -45.83 -7.44 -14.90
C PHE A 399 -47.06 -6.71 -15.46
N ARG A 400 -48.14 -6.65 -14.68
CA ARG A 400 -49.34 -5.88 -15.03
C ARG A 400 -49.00 -4.40 -15.17
N ALA A 401 -49.39 -3.84 -16.30
CA ALA A 401 -49.23 -2.44 -16.66
C ALA A 401 -49.92 -1.50 -15.66
N LEU A 402 -49.15 -0.52 -15.16
CA LEU A 402 -49.66 0.69 -14.54
C LEU A 402 -50.51 1.46 -15.58
N GLY A 403 -51.70 1.92 -15.19
CA GLY A 403 -52.57 2.69 -16.08
C GLY A 403 -51.90 3.96 -16.63
N LEU A 404 -52.32 4.40 -17.82
CA LEU A 404 -51.72 5.55 -18.53
C LEU A 404 -51.61 6.83 -17.66
N ALA A 405 -52.54 7.00 -16.72
CA ALA A 405 -52.56 8.12 -15.78
C ALA A 405 -51.43 8.06 -14.72
N THR A 406 -51.02 6.87 -14.27
CA THR A 406 -49.96 6.73 -13.28
C THR A 406 -48.57 6.81 -13.92
N GLN A 407 -48.41 6.35 -15.16
CA GLN A 407 -47.17 6.52 -15.91
C GLN A 407 -46.88 7.99 -16.24
N THR A 408 -47.90 8.76 -16.62
CA THR A 408 -47.75 10.21 -16.88
C THR A 408 -47.44 11.00 -15.61
N ALA A 409 -48.04 10.63 -14.47
CA ALA A 409 -47.74 11.24 -13.17
C ALA A 409 -46.28 10.96 -12.73
N ILE A 410 -45.82 9.72 -12.88
CA ILE A 410 -44.43 9.33 -12.54
C ILE A 410 -43.44 10.04 -13.46
N ALA A 411 -43.72 10.09 -14.77
CA ALA A 411 -42.85 10.78 -15.73
C ALA A 411 -42.77 12.29 -15.45
N ALA A 412 -43.90 12.93 -15.11
CA ALA A 412 -43.93 14.34 -14.73
C ALA A 412 -43.15 14.61 -13.44
N ALA A 413 -43.26 13.72 -12.45
CA ALA A 413 -42.52 13.84 -11.19
C ALA A 413 -41.01 13.69 -11.39
N ILE A 414 -40.57 12.73 -12.21
CA ILE A 414 -39.15 12.55 -12.56
C ILE A 414 -38.63 13.75 -13.36
N ALA A 415 -39.42 14.30 -14.28
CA ALA A 415 -39.05 15.51 -15.02
C ALA A 415 -38.90 16.73 -14.08
N LEU A 416 -39.77 16.88 -13.09
CA LEU A 416 -39.67 17.97 -12.11
C LEU A 416 -38.44 17.81 -11.20
N LEU A 417 -38.13 16.58 -10.79
CA LEU A 417 -36.95 16.27 -9.97
C LEU A 417 -35.64 16.48 -10.75
N THR A 418 -35.62 16.13 -12.03
CA THR A 418 -34.43 16.35 -12.88
C THR A 418 -34.22 17.85 -13.17
N LEU A 419 -35.30 18.61 -13.40
CA LEU A 419 -35.24 20.06 -13.57
C LEU A 419 -34.72 20.77 -12.31
N THR A 420 -35.21 20.37 -11.13
CA THR A 420 -34.77 20.96 -9.85
C THR A 420 -33.30 20.63 -9.55
N ALA A 421 -32.85 19.41 -9.85
CA ALA A 421 -31.43 19.02 -9.73
C ALA A 421 -30.53 19.83 -10.68
N LEU A 422 -30.96 20.07 -11.93
CA LEU A 422 -30.24 20.92 -12.90
C LEU A 422 -30.15 22.38 -12.45
N LEU A 423 -31.23 22.93 -11.88
CA LEU A 423 -31.23 24.29 -11.34
C LEU A 423 -30.29 24.44 -10.13
N LEU A 424 -30.24 23.44 -9.24
CA LEU A 424 -29.29 23.44 -8.12
C LEU A 424 -27.84 23.32 -8.60
N ALA A 425 -27.56 22.44 -9.57
CA ALA A 425 -26.22 22.31 -10.15
C ALA A 425 -25.76 23.61 -10.83
N THR A 426 -26.64 24.28 -11.59
CA THR A 426 -26.31 25.56 -12.24
C THR A 426 -26.11 26.69 -11.23
N MET A 427 -26.88 26.74 -10.15
CA MET A 427 -26.68 27.67 -9.02
C MET A 427 -25.31 27.46 -8.35
N ILE A 428 -24.91 26.21 -8.09
CA ILE A 428 -23.61 25.87 -7.50
C ILE A 428 -22.46 26.27 -8.44
N CYS A 429 -22.57 25.96 -9.74
CA CYS A 429 -21.59 26.34 -10.74
C CYS A 429 -21.45 27.87 -10.88
N ARG A 430 -22.57 28.61 -10.86
CA ARG A 430 -22.55 30.09 -10.86
C ARG A 430 -21.88 30.65 -9.61
N ARG A 431 -22.10 30.06 -8.43
CA ARG A 431 -21.46 30.47 -7.17
C ARG A 431 -19.95 30.22 -7.19
N ARG A 432 -19.51 29.08 -7.74
CA ARG A 432 -18.07 28.79 -7.95
C ARG A 432 -17.42 29.72 -8.97
N ARG A 433 -18.11 30.08 -10.07
CA ARG A 433 -17.63 31.08 -11.03
C ARG A 433 -17.52 32.49 -10.43
N LYS A 434 -18.46 32.90 -9.56
CA LYS A 434 -18.37 34.18 -8.84
C LYS A 434 -17.18 34.20 -7.86
N ARG A 435 -16.89 33.10 -7.15
CA ARG A 435 -15.68 32.99 -6.29
C ARG A 435 -14.37 33.08 -7.07
N LYS A 436 -14.33 32.62 -8.33
CA LYS A 436 -13.15 32.76 -9.21
C LYS A 436 -12.97 34.17 -9.81
N LYS A 437 -13.97 35.07 -9.70
CA LYS A 437 -13.95 36.41 -10.29
C LYS A 437 -13.83 37.56 -9.28
N ALA A 438 -13.72 37.27 -7.98
CA ALA A 438 -13.48 38.29 -6.97
C ALA A 438 -11.97 38.57 -6.86
N PRO A 439 -11.50 39.82 -7.07
CA PRO A 439 -10.13 40.21 -6.76
C PRO A 439 -9.91 40.21 -5.24
N GLY A 440 -8.82 39.60 -4.77
CA GLY A 440 -8.38 39.71 -3.38
C GLY A 440 -7.83 41.10 -3.05
N PRO A 441 -7.80 41.50 -1.77
CA PRO A 441 -7.27 42.81 -1.34
C PRO A 441 -5.75 42.92 -1.58
N PRO A 442 -5.21 44.14 -1.76
CA PRO A 442 -3.81 44.34 -2.11
C PRO A 442 -2.93 44.43 -0.85
N GLY A 443 -1.82 43.70 -0.85
CA GLY A 443 -0.69 43.94 0.07
C GLY A 443 -0.06 42.68 0.65
N GLU A 444 0.80 42.02 -0.12
CA GLU A 444 2.04 41.35 0.30
C GLU A 444 2.67 40.70 -0.95
N GLY A 445 3.70 41.35 -1.49
CA GLY A 445 4.37 40.94 -2.71
C GLY A 445 5.34 39.79 -2.45
N ALA A 446 5.00 38.60 -2.92
CA ALA A 446 5.98 37.54 -3.19
C ALA A 446 6.21 37.49 -4.71
N LEU A 447 7.35 38.01 -5.11
CA LEU A 447 7.85 38.06 -6.47
C LEU A 447 8.32 36.64 -6.84
N PHE A 448 7.45 35.84 -7.47
CA PHE A 448 7.85 34.56 -8.05
C PHE A 448 8.55 34.81 -9.38
N VAL A 449 9.87 34.98 -9.32
CA VAL A 449 10.76 34.69 -10.45
C VAL A 449 11.27 33.28 -10.21
N ASN A 450 10.57 32.29 -10.76
CA ASN A 450 11.15 30.98 -11.00
C ASN A 450 11.98 31.08 -12.28
N ASP A 451 13.26 31.39 -12.14
CA ASP A 451 14.23 31.10 -13.19
C ASP A 451 14.83 29.71 -12.90
N TYR A 452 14.39 28.71 -13.66
CA TYR A 452 14.79 27.30 -13.54
C TYR A 452 16.19 27.06 -14.11
N SER A 453 17.21 27.71 -13.55
CA SER A 453 18.61 27.55 -13.98
C SER A 453 19.57 27.10 -12.87
N ASP A 454 19.12 27.05 -11.61
CA ASP A 454 19.99 26.68 -10.49
C ASP A 454 19.78 25.20 -10.10
N GLY A 455 20.84 24.40 -10.28
CA GLY A 455 20.88 22.98 -9.91
C GLY A 455 20.73 22.70 -8.40
N PRO A 456 20.92 21.44 -7.97
CA PRO A 456 20.62 21.03 -6.60
C PRO A 456 21.52 21.73 -5.57
N CYS A 457 20.92 22.41 -4.59
CA CYS A 457 21.59 22.98 -3.42
C CYS A 457 21.51 22.01 -2.21
N THR A 458 22.60 21.87 -1.45
CA THR A 458 22.63 21.07 -0.21
C THR A 458 22.58 21.98 1.02
N PHE A 459 22.07 21.47 2.15
CA PHE A 459 21.93 22.25 3.40
C PHE A 459 23.28 22.79 3.94
N ALA A 460 24.39 22.16 3.56
CA ALA A 460 25.75 22.59 3.91
C ALA A 460 26.17 23.93 3.26
N GLN A 461 25.48 24.36 2.20
CA GLN A 461 25.71 25.63 1.50
C GLN A 461 24.79 26.75 1.99
N LEU A 462 23.87 26.47 2.92
CA LEU A 462 22.96 27.47 3.48
C LEU A 462 23.65 28.17 4.67
N GLU A 463 23.86 29.48 4.57
CA GLU A 463 24.31 30.31 5.69
C GLU A 463 23.16 31.16 6.20
N GLU A 464 23.04 31.27 7.52
CA GLU A 464 22.06 32.10 8.20
C GLU A 464 22.70 33.46 8.52
N LEU A 465 22.14 34.51 7.93
CA LEU A 465 22.53 35.90 8.16
C LEU A 465 21.39 36.61 8.88
N ARG A 466 21.72 37.32 9.96
CA ARG A 466 20.80 38.26 10.61
C ARG A 466 21.13 39.68 10.22
N ASP A 467 20.11 40.43 9.81
CA ASP A 467 20.27 41.87 9.61
C ASP A 467 20.34 42.61 10.96
N GLU A 468 20.75 43.87 10.93
CA GLU A 468 20.83 44.78 12.10
C GLU A 468 19.47 44.99 12.80
N ARG A 469 18.36 44.53 12.21
CA ARG A 469 16.99 44.63 12.74
C ARG A 469 16.47 43.30 13.28
N GLY A 470 17.29 42.24 13.26
CA GLY A 470 16.98 40.93 13.79
C GLY A 470 16.19 40.01 12.85
N HIS A 471 16.06 40.33 11.57
CA HIS A 471 15.44 39.44 10.58
C HIS A 471 16.46 38.40 10.11
N GLU A 472 16.02 37.15 10.10
CA GLU A 472 16.81 36.02 9.61
C GLU A 472 16.62 35.86 8.10
N MET A 473 17.73 35.80 7.37
CA MET A 473 17.77 35.51 5.94
C MET A 473 18.76 34.38 5.69
N PHE A 474 18.40 33.47 4.78
CA PHE A 474 19.27 32.39 4.35
C PHE A 474 19.91 32.74 3.01
N VAL A 475 21.24 32.72 2.95
CA VAL A 475 22.03 32.99 1.74
C VAL A 475 22.79 31.73 1.35
N ILE A 476 22.87 31.45 0.05
CA ILE A 476 23.57 30.26 -0.47
C ILE A 476 25.04 30.63 -0.73
N ASP A 477 25.95 30.09 0.07
CA ASP A 477 27.39 30.22 -0.15
C ASP A 477 27.90 29.12 -1.09
N ARG A 478 28.15 29.51 -2.34
CA ARG A 478 28.64 28.60 -3.41
C ARG A 478 30.13 28.27 -3.30
N SER A 479 30.86 28.89 -2.36
CA SER A 479 32.28 28.58 -2.12
C SER A 479 32.47 27.29 -1.31
N LYS A 480 31.40 26.79 -0.67
CA LYS A 480 31.43 25.54 0.11
C LYS A 480 31.26 24.29 -0.76
N PRO A 481 32.08 23.25 -0.56
CA PRO A 481 31.99 22.01 -1.32
C PRO A 481 30.66 21.27 -1.03
N LEU A 482 30.13 20.58 -2.04
CA LEU A 482 28.83 19.89 -1.97
C LEU A 482 28.82 18.68 -1.01
N PHE A 483 30.01 18.22 -0.59
CA PHE A 483 30.19 17.10 0.33
C PHE A 483 31.35 17.40 1.29
N ALA A 484 31.19 17.04 2.58
CA ALA A 484 32.30 17.06 3.53
C ALA A 484 33.29 15.95 3.15
N GLU A 485 34.56 16.29 2.93
CA GLU A 485 35.63 15.30 2.86
C GLU A 485 35.70 14.58 4.23
N GLY A 486 35.54 13.26 4.21
CA GLY A 486 35.62 12.43 5.41
C GLY A 486 37.03 12.44 6.01
N PRO A 487 37.17 12.09 7.30
CA PRO A 487 38.47 12.09 7.98
C PRO A 487 39.38 11.02 7.36
N THR A 488 40.57 11.45 6.92
CA THR A 488 41.65 10.56 6.49
C THR A 488 42.11 9.69 7.66
N GLU A 489 41.99 8.36 7.50
CA GLU A 489 42.58 7.37 8.41
C GLU A 489 44.09 7.54 8.48
N ALA A 490 44.60 7.86 9.66
CA ALA A 490 46.02 7.93 9.96
C ALA A 490 46.59 6.51 10.08
N ALA A 491 47.56 6.19 9.23
CA ALA A 491 48.41 5.01 9.38
C ALA A 491 49.54 5.32 10.36
N ASP A 492 49.65 4.52 11.42
CA ASP A 492 50.80 4.48 12.33
C ASP A 492 52.02 3.86 11.61
N GLY A 493 53.16 4.56 11.65
CA GLY A 493 54.45 4.05 11.18
C GLY A 493 55.56 5.11 11.19
N ALA A 494 56.51 4.96 12.12
CA ALA A 494 57.52 5.93 12.54
C ALA A 494 58.59 6.34 11.51
N ALA A 495 59.09 7.60 11.58
CA ALA A 495 60.50 7.98 11.85
C ALA A 495 60.85 9.45 11.46
N THR A 496 61.31 10.23 12.46
CA THR A 496 62.36 11.29 12.49
C THR A 496 62.54 12.34 11.37
N GLY A 497 62.49 13.64 11.76
CA GLY A 497 63.26 14.75 11.15
C GLY A 497 62.51 16.09 11.04
N PRO A 498 63.08 17.26 11.46
CA PRO A 498 62.37 18.55 11.48
C PRO A 498 62.66 19.40 10.23
N ALA A 499 61.65 20.14 9.73
CA ALA A 499 61.87 21.24 8.79
C ALA A 499 60.78 22.33 8.95
N GLN A 500 61.25 23.58 8.91
CA GLN A 500 60.54 24.84 9.18
C GLN A 500 59.95 25.48 7.91
N GLY A 501 58.98 26.40 8.09
CA GLY A 501 58.58 27.47 7.15
C GLY A 501 57.39 27.12 6.26
N LEU A 502 56.39 27.98 5.96
CA LEU A 502 56.21 29.43 5.99
C LEU A 502 54.68 29.75 6.00
N PRO A 503 54.24 30.97 6.37
CA PRO A 503 52.83 31.33 6.49
C PRO A 503 52.22 31.85 5.18
N LEU A 504 50.99 31.41 4.85
CA LEU A 504 50.19 31.95 3.74
C LEU A 504 49.25 33.06 4.24
N GLN A 505 49.33 34.22 3.59
CA GLN A 505 48.50 35.41 3.80
C GLN A 505 47.04 35.19 3.35
N PRO A 506 46.06 35.92 3.91
CA PRO A 506 44.67 35.89 3.46
C PRO A 506 44.45 36.77 2.21
N PRO A 507 43.55 36.40 1.28
CA PRO A 507 43.24 37.23 0.12
C PRO A 507 42.25 38.36 0.46
N ALA A 508 42.49 39.49 -0.21
CA ALA A 508 41.81 40.77 -0.09
C ALA A 508 40.35 40.77 -0.57
N ALA A 509 39.52 41.57 0.11
CA ALA A 509 38.15 41.90 -0.28
C ALA A 509 38.15 42.96 -1.40
N TYR A 510 37.25 42.80 -2.38
CA TYR A 510 36.90 43.84 -3.35
C TYR A 510 35.48 44.33 -3.07
N GLU A 511 35.33 45.64 -2.82
CA GLU A 511 34.06 46.36 -2.79
C GLU A 511 33.60 46.69 -4.21
N ILE A 512 32.32 46.48 -4.51
CA ILE A 512 31.64 47.06 -5.67
C ILE A 512 30.44 47.84 -5.13
N HIS A 513 30.46 49.16 -5.28
CA HIS A 513 29.32 50.03 -5.04
C HIS A 513 28.28 49.88 -6.16
N CYS A 514 26.99 49.90 -5.77
CA CYS A 514 25.81 49.67 -6.60
C CYS A 514 25.71 50.52 -7.87
#